data_AF-A0A0C3GA18-F1
#
_entry.id   AF-A0A0C3GA18-F1
#
_cell.length_a   1.000
_cell.length_b   1.000
_cell.length_c   1.000
_cell.angle_alpha   90.00
_cell.angle_beta   90.00
_cell.angle_gamma   90.00
#
_symmetry.space_group_name_H-M   'P 1'
#
loop_
_entity.id
_entity.type
_entity.pdbx_description
1 polymer ?
#
loop_
_entity_poly.entity_id
_entity_poly.type
_entity_poly.pdbx_seq_one_letter_code
_entity_poly.pdbx_strand_id
1 'polypeptide(L)'
;MDDDEEAELRNPFPSPPSHYTNYTSHNLNLLALLKERTSDTDLSSVNQHQILSDHPDVPSWPLTQLEKPRVDWIIEDGYYNVFGDQWFIKETIPSLAELGGNQLYPGDPSEDRRPALLSILRSMLVTYSKLTTSLLAPPPTVSSNATPEWQRQVQWITDLAQNIMAAANDLRPVQVCSCRSTCAQI
;
A
#
# COMPACT_ATOMS: atom_id res chain seq x y z
N MET A 1 26.41 -23.89 22.55
CA MET A 1 27.07 -23.35 21.35
C MET A 1 26.33 -23.91 20.15
N ASP A 2 25.11 -23.40 19.97
CA ASP A 2 24.65 -22.67 18.78
C ASP A 2 24.84 -23.27 17.38
N ASP A 3 24.56 -24.57 17.22
CA ASP A 3 24.36 -25.17 15.89
C ASP A 3 23.25 -24.45 15.08
N ASP A 4 22.24 -23.90 15.78
CA ASP A 4 21.14 -23.14 15.16
C ASP A 4 21.60 -21.76 14.63
N GLU A 5 22.49 -21.04 15.32
CA GLU A 5 23.02 -19.75 14.84
C GLU A 5 23.93 -19.95 13.62
N GLU A 6 24.70 -21.04 13.57
CA GLU A 6 25.55 -21.38 12.42
C GLU A 6 24.73 -21.79 11.19
N ALA A 7 23.56 -22.42 11.39
CA ALA A 7 22.61 -22.75 10.33
C ALA A 7 21.85 -21.51 9.81
N GLU A 8 21.49 -20.58 10.70
CA GLU A 8 20.89 -19.29 10.33
C GLU A 8 21.84 -18.42 9.50
N LEU A 9 23.15 -18.49 9.76
CA LEU A 9 24.18 -17.79 8.96
C LEU A 9 24.35 -18.34 7.52
N ARG A 10 23.92 -19.59 7.26
CA ARG A 10 24.01 -20.22 5.93
C ARG A 10 22.71 -20.12 5.13
N ASN A 11 21.58 -19.97 5.79
CA ASN A 11 20.28 -19.91 5.14
C ASN A 11 19.87 -18.44 4.89
N PRO A 12 19.63 -18.02 3.64
CA PRO A 12 19.16 -16.65 3.36
C PRO A 12 17.74 -16.38 3.89
N PHE A 13 17.02 -17.41 4.32
CA PHE A 13 15.71 -17.27 4.94
C PHE A 13 15.81 -17.43 6.46
N PRO A 14 15.24 -16.49 7.24
CA PRO A 14 15.19 -16.65 8.69
C PRO A 14 14.39 -17.90 9.05
N SER A 15 14.80 -18.58 10.12
CA SER A 15 14.02 -19.64 10.72
C SER A 15 12.63 -19.12 11.13
N PRO A 16 11.59 -19.97 11.10
CA PRO A 16 10.29 -19.56 11.60
C PRO A 16 10.38 -19.14 13.08
N PRO A 17 9.49 -18.26 13.56
CA PRO A 17 9.50 -17.82 14.95
C PRO A 17 9.43 -19.01 15.93
N SER A 18 10.15 -18.91 17.05
CA SER A 18 10.23 -19.98 18.08
C SER A 18 8.86 -20.43 18.60
N HIS A 19 7.88 -19.53 18.64
CA HIS A 19 6.51 -19.83 19.09
C HIS A 19 5.70 -20.69 18.11
N TYR A 20 6.17 -20.89 16.87
CA TYR A 20 5.46 -21.69 15.87
C TYR A 20 5.22 -23.14 16.34
N THR A 21 6.18 -23.73 17.04
CA THR A 21 6.07 -25.11 17.57
C THR A 21 4.96 -25.27 18.60
N ASN A 22 4.49 -24.17 19.19
CA ASN A 22 3.44 -24.19 20.21
C ASN A 22 2.03 -24.36 19.60
N TYR A 23 1.87 -24.16 18.29
CA TYR A 23 0.59 -24.31 17.57
C TYR A 23 0.25 -25.79 17.32
N THR A 24 -0.04 -26.52 18.41
CA THR A 24 -0.52 -27.90 18.35
C THR A 24 -2.04 -27.95 18.52
N SER A 25 -2.69 -29.00 17.99
CA SER A 25 -4.14 -29.21 18.17
C SER A 25 -4.52 -29.29 19.66
N HIS A 26 -3.65 -29.90 20.48
CA HIS A 26 -3.83 -29.97 21.92
C HIS A 26 -3.86 -28.58 22.57
N ASN A 27 -2.85 -27.75 22.29
CA ASN A 27 -2.74 -26.41 22.89
C ASN A 27 -3.86 -25.47 22.43
N LEU A 28 -4.32 -25.61 21.18
CA LEU A 28 -5.47 -24.86 20.66
C LEU A 28 -6.78 -25.26 21.36
N ASN A 29 -6.95 -26.54 21.67
CA ASN A 29 -8.11 -27.00 22.45
C ASN A 29 -8.06 -26.48 23.89
N LEU A 30 -6.87 -26.44 24.52
CA LEU A 30 -6.70 -25.83 25.85
C LEU A 30 -7.02 -24.34 25.83
N LEU A 31 -6.61 -23.61 24.79
CA LEU A 31 -6.98 -22.21 24.62
C LEU A 31 -8.50 -22.03 24.48
N ALA A 32 -9.17 -22.88 23.70
CA ALA A 32 -10.62 -22.83 23.54
C ALA A 32 -11.34 -23.06 24.88
N LEU A 33 -10.90 -24.05 25.67
CA LEU A 33 -11.42 -24.32 27.01
C LEU A 33 -11.16 -23.17 27.99
N LEU A 34 -9.96 -22.57 27.93
CA LEU A 34 -9.62 -21.40 28.73
C LEU A 34 -10.54 -20.22 28.40
N LYS A 35 -10.85 -19.99 27.13
CA LYS A 35 -11.81 -18.97 26.69
C LYS A 35 -13.22 -19.23 27.19
N GLU A 36 -13.68 -20.48 27.11
CA GLU A 36 -15.00 -20.89 27.59
C GLU A 36 -15.15 -20.64 29.10
N ARG A 37 -14.14 -21.02 29.88
CA ARG A 37 -14.17 -20.91 31.36
C ARG A 37 -13.95 -19.50 31.90
N THR A 38 -13.35 -18.61 31.11
CA THR A 38 -12.93 -17.27 31.56
C THR A 38 -13.89 -16.15 31.12
N SER A 39 -14.92 -16.48 30.32
CA SER A 39 -16.04 -15.61 29.90
C SER A 39 -15.70 -14.11 29.86
N ASP A 40 -15.10 -13.67 28.74
CA ASP A 40 -14.74 -12.28 28.40
C ASP A 40 -13.81 -11.51 29.36
N THR A 41 -13.25 -12.15 30.39
CA THR A 41 -12.22 -11.52 31.23
C THR A 41 -10.87 -11.52 30.49
N ASP A 42 -10.09 -10.45 30.65
CA ASP A 42 -8.77 -10.30 30.01
C ASP A 42 -7.84 -11.47 30.40
N LEU A 43 -7.62 -12.38 29.44
CA LEU A 43 -6.88 -13.63 29.60
C LEU A 43 -5.41 -13.41 30.01
N SER A 44 -4.89 -12.19 29.80
CA SER A 44 -3.53 -11.81 30.21
C SER A 44 -3.35 -11.71 31.73
N SER A 45 -4.43 -11.50 32.48
CA SER A 45 -4.42 -11.30 33.93
C SER A 45 -4.73 -12.57 34.74
N VAL A 46 -5.07 -13.66 34.05
CA VAL A 46 -5.68 -14.85 34.65
C VAL A 46 -4.65 -15.97 34.82
N ASN A 47 -4.65 -16.61 35.98
CA ASN A 47 -3.78 -17.76 36.25
C ASN A 47 -4.31 -19.02 35.52
N GLN A 48 -3.75 -19.30 34.33
CA GLN A 48 -4.16 -20.42 33.48
C GLN A 48 -4.11 -21.79 34.18
N HIS A 49 -3.12 -22.01 35.06
CA HIS A 49 -2.95 -23.27 35.80
C HIS A 49 -4.06 -23.50 36.84
N GLN A 50 -4.66 -22.43 37.37
CA GLN A 50 -5.75 -22.54 38.33
C GLN A 50 -7.05 -22.93 37.62
N ILE A 51 -7.31 -22.35 36.45
CA ILE A 51 -8.52 -22.60 35.66
C ILE A 51 -8.50 -23.96 34.96
N LEU A 52 -7.32 -24.39 34.50
CA LEU A 52 -7.13 -25.65 33.77
C LEU A 52 -6.50 -26.75 34.63
N SER A 53 -6.70 -26.69 35.95
CA SER A 53 -6.14 -27.67 36.91
C SER A 53 -6.58 -29.12 36.65
N ASP A 54 -7.64 -29.33 35.86
CA ASP A 54 -8.13 -30.65 35.46
C ASP A 54 -7.23 -31.35 34.42
N HIS A 55 -6.37 -30.62 33.72
CA HIS A 55 -5.54 -31.16 32.63
C HIS A 55 -4.08 -31.35 33.06
N PRO A 56 -3.48 -32.54 32.81
CA PRO A 56 -2.14 -32.86 33.31
C PRO A 56 -0.97 -32.20 32.55
N ASP A 57 -1.20 -31.48 31.45
CA ASP A 57 -0.14 -30.97 30.56
C ASP A 57 -0.32 -29.48 30.21
N VAL A 58 -0.66 -28.64 31.20
CA VAL A 58 -0.75 -27.18 30.99
C VAL A 58 0.67 -26.60 30.80
N PRO A 59 0.95 -25.93 29.67
CA PRO A 59 2.28 -25.36 29.43
C PRO A 59 2.59 -24.20 30.39
N SER A 60 3.89 -23.99 30.68
CA SER A 60 4.34 -22.90 31.54
C SER A 60 4.25 -21.51 30.88
N TRP A 61 4.17 -21.45 29.56
CA TRP A 61 4.02 -20.22 28.78
C TRP A 61 2.54 -19.84 28.62
N PRO A 62 2.22 -18.55 28.45
CA PRO A 62 0.83 -18.09 28.42
C PRO A 62 0.13 -18.51 27.12
N LEU A 63 -1.00 -19.21 27.24
CA LEU A 63 -1.81 -19.67 26.09
C LEU A 63 -2.32 -18.52 25.21
N THR A 64 -2.32 -17.28 25.72
CA THR A 64 -2.66 -16.06 24.97
C THR A 64 -1.76 -15.80 23.76
N GLN A 65 -0.54 -16.36 23.74
CA GLN A 65 0.36 -16.28 22.57
C GLN A 65 -0.22 -16.96 21.32
N LEU A 66 -1.11 -17.94 21.50
CA LEU A 66 -1.76 -18.65 20.38
C LEU A 66 -2.98 -17.91 19.84
N GLU A 67 -3.32 -16.75 20.39
CA GLU A 67 -4.42 -15.96 19.88
C GLU A 67 -4.12 -15.36 18.52
N LYS A 68 -5.20 -15.03 17.81
CA LYS A 68 -5.07 -14.27 16.58
C LYS A 68 -4.46 -12.90 16.91
N PRO A 69 -3.52 -12.40 16.08
CA PRO A 69 -2.97 -11.07 16.27
C PRO A 69 -4.09 -10.01 16.26
N ARG A 70 -3.88 -8.91 16.99
CA ARG A 70 -4.85 -7.82 17.10
C ARG A 70 -4.88 -7.01 15.81
N VAL A 71 -5.81 -7.37 14.92
CA VAL A 71 -6.05 -6.66 13.66
C VAL A 71 -6.61 -5.25 13.91
N ASP A 72 -7.27 -5.04 15.04
CA ASP A 72 -7.87 -3.74 15.40
C ASP A 72 -6.83 -2.62 15.44
N TRP A 73 -5.64 -2.90 15.97
CA TRP A 73 -4.52 -1.94 16.00
C TRP A 73 -4.10 -1.49 14.61
N ILE A 74 -4.09 -2.42 13.65
CA ILE A 74 -3.75 -2.11 12.27
C ILE A 74 -4.81 -1.15 11.70
N ILE A 75 -6.09 -1.43 11.93
CA ILE A 75 -7.19 -0.58 11.47
C ILE A 75 -7.17 0.81 12.13
N GLU A 76 -6.85 0.89 13.42
CA GLU A 76 -6.72 2.13 14.19
C GLU A 76 -5.56 3.00 13.69
N ASP A 77 -4.39 2.40 13.48
CA ASP A 77 -3.19 3.11 12.98
C ASP A 77 -3.34 3.50 11.50
N GLY A 78 -4.18 2.78 10.74
CA GLY A 78 -4.48 3.08 9.34
C GLY A 78 -3.39 2.64 8.36
N TYR A 79 -2.31 2.03 8.84
CA TYR A 79 -1.21 1.50 8.04
C TYR A 79 -0.53 0.32 8.74
N TYR A 80 0.28 -0.43 8.01
CA TYR A 80 1.14 -1.50 8.52
C TYR A 80 2.50 -1.46 7.83
N ASN A 81 3.56 -1.83 8.53
CA ASN A 81 4.92 -1.80 7.99
C ASN A 81 5.35 -3.20 7.53
N VAL A 82 5.95 -3.28 6.34
CA VAL A 82 6.47 -4.52 5.74
C VAL A 82 7.86 -4.23 5.20
N PHE A 83 8.89 -4.90 5.75
CA PHE A 83 10.29 -4.78 5.31
C PHE A 83 10.84 -3.34 5.27
N GLY A 84 10.36 -2.46 6.15
CA GLY A 84 10.76 -1.04 6.19
C GLY A 84 9.87 -0.12 5.36
N ASP A 85 8.96 -0.66 4.56
CA ASP A 85 7.98 0.11 3.80
C ASP A 85 6.65 0.22 4.56
N GLN A 86 6.05 1.40 4.55
CA GLN A 86 4.76 1.67 5.17
C GLN A 86 3.62 1.52 4.15
N TRP A 87 2.66 0.64 4.46
CA TRP A 87 1.51 0.34 3.63
C TRP A 87 0.22 0.85 4.28
N PHE A 88 -0.51 1.73 3.60
CA PHE A 88 -1.77 2.27 4.11
C PHE A 88 -2.94 1.32 3.83
N ILE A 89 -3.87 1.21 4.79
CA ILE A 89 -5.07 0.38 4.66
C ILE A 89 -6.07 1.01 3.69
N LYS A 90 -6.20 2.33 3.76
CA LYS A 90 -6.95 3.13 2.79
C LYS A 90 -5.93 3.83 1.91
N GLU A 91 -5.77 3.33 0.69
CA GLU A 91 -4.94 3.99 -0.31
C GLU A 91 -5.65 5.25 -0.79
N THR A 92 -5.30 6.40 -0.20
CA THR A 92 -5.72 7.71 -0.69
C THR A 92 -4.71 8.14 -1.76
N ILE A 93 -5.13 8.11 -3.02
CA ILE A 93 -4.34 8.70 -4.10
C ILE A 93 -4.40 10.22 -3.90
N PRO A 94 -3.29 10.91 -3.60
CA PRO A 94 -3.30 12.35 -3.42
C PRO A 94 -3.71 13.02 -4.73
N SER A 95 -4.54 14.06 -4.62
CA SER A 95 -4.99 14.79 -5.81
C SER A 95 -3.83 15.57 -6.43
N LEU A 96 -3.93 15.86 -7.74
CA LEU A 96 -2.89 16.62 -8.44
C LEU A 96 -2.68 18.01 -7.80
N ALA A 97 -3.75 18.62 -7.30
CA ALA A 97 -3.69 19.90 -6.59
C ALA A 97 -2.96 19.80 -5.24
N GLU A 98 -3.15 18.70 -4.49
CA GLU A 98 -2.45 18.44 -3.22
C GLU A 98 -0.94 18.22 -3.42
N LEU A 99 -0.55 17.66 -4.57
CA LEU A 99 0.85 17.49 -4.97
C LEU A 99 1.48 18.79 -5.52
N GLY A 100 0.77 19.92 -5.49
CA GLY A 100 1.22 21.21 -6.02
C GLY A 100 1.25 21.27 -7.55
N GLY A 101 0.63 20.30 -8.23
CA GLY A 101 0.50 20.26 -9.68
C GLY A 101 -0.62 21.16 -10.19
N ASN A 102 -0.43 21.71 -11.39
CA ASN A 102 -1.47 22.49 -12.05
C ASN A 102 -2.50 21.55 -12.70
N GLN A 103 -3.72 21.53 -12.18
CA GLN A 103 -4.80 20.70 -12.70
C GLN A 103 -5.48 21.36 -13.91
N LEU A 104 -5.43 20.68 -15.06
CA LEU A 104 -5.95 21.15 -16.35
C LEU A 104 -7.31 20.55 -16.72
N TYR A 105 -7.89 19.74 -15.85
CA TYR A 105 -9.20 19.12 -16.02
C TYR A 105 -10.12 19.46 -14.85
N PRO A 106 -11.46 19.42 -15.01
CA PRO A 106 -12.38 19.73 -13.93
C PRO A 106 -12.18 18.85 -12.69
N GLY A 107 -12.15 19.47 -11.51
CA GLY A 107 -12.05 18.77 -10.23
C GLY A 107 -13.35 18.04 -9.85
N ASP A 108 -14.51 18.55 -10.29
CA ASP A 108 -15.80 17.94 -10.01
C ASP A 108 -15.93 16.59 -10.77
N PRO A 109 -16.17 15.47 -10.08
CA PRO A 109 -16.42 14.17 -10.72
C PRO A 109 -17.72 14.12 -11.52
N SER A 110 -18.63 15.09 -11.35
CA SER A 110 -19.91 15.15 -12.05
C SER A 110 -19.79 15.70 -13.48
N GLU A 111 -18.71 16.42 -13.79
CA GLU A 111 -18.48 17.00 -15.11
C GLU A 111 -17.79 16.03 -16.07
N ASP A 112 -18.14 16.10 -17.36
CA ASP A 112 -17.48 15.28 -18.39
C ASP A 112 -16.04 15.74 -18.60
N ARG A 113 -15.09 14.90 -18.17
CA ARG A 113 -13.64 15.15 -18.28
C ARG A 113 -13.07 14.87 -19.67
N ARG A 114 -13.78 14.12 -20.52
CA ARG A 114 -13.31 13.74 -21.87
C ARG A 114 -12.84 14.92 -22.73
N PRO A 115 -13.58 16.05 -22.85
CA PRO A 115 -13.12 17.18 -23.66
C PRO A 115 -11.81 17.79 -23.16
N ALA A 116 -11.63 17.90 -21.84
CA ALA A 116 -10.40 18.41 -21.25
C ALA A 116 -9.22 17.47 -21.51
N LEU A 117 -9.40 16.16 -21.33
CA LEU A 117 -8.37 15.16 -21.60
C LEU A 117 -7.97 15.11 -23.08
N LEU A 118 -8.93 15.23 -24.00
CA LEU A 118 -8.65 15.34 -25.43
C LEU A 118 -7.87 16.62 -25.76
N SER A 119 -8.18 17.74 -25.10
CA SER A 119 -7.44 19.00 -25.25
C SER A 119 -5.99 18.87 -24.75
N ILE A 120 -5.78 18.22 -23.61
CA ILE A 120 -4.45 17.94 -23.04
C ILE A 120 -3.64 17.06 -23.99
N LEU A 121 -4.24 15.99 -24.53
CA LEU A 121 -3.57 15.09 -25.48
C LEU A 121 -3.18 15.80 -26.78
N ARG A 122 -4.08 16.63 -27.34
CA ARG A 122 -3.76 17.47 -28.51
C ARG A 122 -2.62 18.44 -28.22
N SER A 123 -2.65 19.07 -27.04
CA SER A 123 -1.60 19.99 -26.60
C SER A 123 -0.26 19.26 -26.46
N MET A 124 -0.25 18.05 -25.89
CA MET A 124 0.96 17.23 -25.76
C MET A 124 1.58 16.88 -27.12
N LEU A 125 0.77 16.53 -28.11
CA LEU A 125 1.24 16.26 -29.48
C LEU A 125 1.85 17.51 -30.14
N VAL A 126 1.24 18.68 -29.97
CA VAL A 126 1.76 19.95 -30.49
C VAL A 126 3.05 20.37 -29.77
N THR A 127 3.13 20.18 -28.46
CA THR A 127 4.33 20.46 -27.66
C THR A 127 5.48 19.53 -28.07
N TYR A 128 5.18 18.26 -28.34
CA TYR A 128 6.17 17.30 -28.84
C TYR A 128 6.70 17.67 -30.23
N SER A 129 5.84 18.12 -31.16
CA SER A 129 6.31 18.58 -32.48
C SER A 129 7.15 19.86 -32.39
N LYS A 130 6.85 20.76 -31.46
CA LYS A 130 7.69 21.93 -31.15
C LYS A 130 9.03 21.52 -30.53
N LEU A 131 9.04 20.51 -29.66
CA LEU A 131 10.27 19.97 -29.07
C LEU A 131 11.19 19.41 -30.16
N THR A 132 10.67 18.57 -31.05
CA THR A 132 11.49 18.00 -32.15
C THR A 132 12.01 19.09 -33.08
N THR A 133 11.18 20.11 -33.37
CA THR A 133 11.62 21.27 -34.16
C THR A 133 12.73 22.06 -33.45
N SER A 134 12.62 22.26 -32.14
CA SER A 134 13.61 22.97 -31.32
C SER A 134 14.94 22.20 -31.22
N LEU A 135 14.89 20.87 -31.16
CA LEU A 135 16.08 20.02 -31.14
C LEU A 135 16.82 19.98 -32.48
N LEU A 136 16.09 20.17 -33.60
CA LEU A 136 16.67 20.28 -34.93
C LEU A 136 17.13 21.70 -35.28
N ALA A 137 16.80 22.69 -34.44
CA ALA A 137 17.26 24.06 -34.62
C ALA A 137 18.77 24.19 -34.33
N PRO A 138 19.47 25.15 -34.96
CA PRO A 138 20.88 25.38 -34.67
C PRO A 138 21.09 25.68 -33.17
N PRO A 139 22.19 25.19 -32.58
CA PRO A 139 22.45 25.36 -31.15
C PRO A 139 22.51 26.85 -30.78
N PRO A 140 21.96 27.24 -29.62
CA PRO A 140 21.94 28.64 -29.20
C PRO A 140 23.37 29.18 -29.07
N THR A 141 23.58 30.42 -29.50
CA THR A 141 24.88 31.08 -29.38
C THR A 141 25.24 31.28 -27.91
N VAL A 142 26.54 31.15 -27.59
CA VAL A 142 27.11 31.15 -26.22
C VAL A 142 26.78 32.42 -25.41
N SER A 143 26.25 33.46 -26.05
CA SER A 143 25.86 34.74 -25.45
C SER A 143 24.43 34.80 -24.91
N SER A 144 23.62 33.75 -25.06
CA SER A 144 22.22 33.74 -24.61
C SER A 144 22.09 33.16 -23.20
N ASN A 145 21.76 34.01 -22.22
CA ASN A 145 21.33 33.59 -20.87
C ASN A 145 19.87 33.08 -20.81
N ALA A 146 19.17 32.99 -21.95
CA ALA A 146 17.79 32.53 -21.98
C ALA A 146 17.73 31.00 -21.83
N THR A 147 16.76 30.52 -21.05
CA THR A 147 16.47 29.07 -20.95
C THR A 147 16.18 28.52 -22.34
N PRO A 148 16.82 27.43 -22.76
CA PRO A 148 16.63 26.89 -24.09
C PRO A 148 15.19 26.42 -24.30
N GLU A 149 14.67 26.58 -25.51
CA GLU A 149 13.26 26.30 -25.79
C GLU A 149 12.89 24.84 -25.54
N TRP A 150 13.78 23.89 -25.86
CA TRP A 150 13.55 22.47 -25.61
C TRP A 150 13.25 22.20 -24.13
N GLN A 151 13.92 22.89 -23.20
CA GLN A 151 13.73 22.69 -21.76
C GLN A 151 12.33 23.13 -21.33
N ARG A 152 11.83 24.23 -21.90
CA ARG A 152 10.45 24.67 -21.70
C ARG A 152 9.45 23.66 -22.27
N GLN A 153 9.69 23.12 -23.46
CA GLN A 153 8.80 22.11 -24.05
C GLN A 153 8.77 20.82 -23.22
N VAL A 154 9.92 20.39 -22.66
CA VAL A 154 9.99 19.24 -21.74
C VAL A 154 9.17 19.49 -20.47
N GLN A 155 9.27 20.67 -19.87
CA GLN A 155 8.46 21.00 -18.69
C GLN A 155 6.96 20.89 -18.99
N TRP A 156 6.51 21.47 -20.10
CA TRP A 156 5.12 21.36 -20.52
C TRP A 156 4.68 19.91 -20.74
N ILE A 157 5.52 19.07 -21.35
CA ILE A 157 5.22 17.65 -21.53
C ILE A 157 5.08 16.94 -20.18
N THR A 158 5.97 17.22 -19.22
CA THR A 158 5.89 16.68 -17.86
C THR A 158 4.56 17.05 -17.19
N ASP A 159 4.18 18.33 -17.24
CA ASP A 159 2.95 18.83 -16.62
C ASP A 159 1.69 18.20 -17.28
N LEU A 160 1.68 18.11 -18.62
CA LEU A 160 0.58 17.48 -19.37
C LEU A 160 0.48 15.97 -19.08
N ALA A 161 1.61 15.28 -18.97
CA ALA A 161 1.65 13.86 -18.65
C ALA A 161 1.17 13.58 -17.22
N GLN A 162 1.58 14.38 -16.25
CA GLN A 162 1.08 14.30 -14.87
C GLN A 162 -0.44 14.46 -14.81
N ASN A 163 -1.00 15.39 -15.58
CA ASN A 163 -2.45 15.58 -15.68
C ASN A 163 -3.18 14.36 -16.24
N ILE A 164 -2.65 13.72 -17.30
CA ILE A 164 -3.24 12.50 -17.86
C ILE A 164 -3.17 11.35 -16.85
N MET A 165 -2.02 11.17 -16.19
CA MET A 165 -1.84 10.12 -15.18
C MET A 165 -2.79 10.31 -13.99
N ALA A 166 -2.89 11.53 -13.47
CA ALA A 166 -3.81 11.85 -12.38
C ALA A 166 -5.27 11.57 -12.76
N ALA A 167 -5.71 12.04 -13.94
CA ALA A 167 -7.07 11.77 -14.40
C ALA A 167 -7.36 10.27 -14.61
N ALA A 168 -6.38 9.49 -15.07
CA ALA A 168 -6.52 8.04 -15.18
C ALA A 168 -6.62 7.37 -13.80
N ASN A 169 -5.90 7.89 -12.81
CA ASN A 169 -5.95 7.42 -11.42
C ASN A 169 -7.33 7.64 -10.80
N ASP A 170 -7.92 8.82 -11.03
CA ASP A 170 -9.27 9.15 -10.57
C ASP A 170 -10.35 8.21 -11.15
N LEU A 171 -10.12 7.66 -12.35
CA LEU A 171 -11.06 6.76 -13.02
C LEU A 171 -10.93 5.29 -12.59
N ARG A 172 -9.86 4.91 -11.85
CA ARG A 172 -9.66 3.50 -11.42
C ARG A 172 -10.83 2.94 -10.61
N PRO A 173 -11.41 3.65 -9.62
CA PRO A 173 -12.54 3.11 -8.86
C PRO A 173 -13.77 2.86 -9.74
N VAL A 174 -14.04 3.74 -10.70
CA VAL A 174 -15.16 3.60 -11.64
C VAL A 174 -14.94 2.37 -12.55
N GLN A 175 -13.72 2.15 -13.02
CA GLN A 175 -13.37 0.96 -13.80
C GLN A 175 -13.58 -0.33 -13.01
N VAL A 176 -13.15 -0.38 -11.75
CA VAL A 176 -13.35 -1.54 -10.87
C VAL A 176 -14.84 -1.80 -10.65
N CYS A 177 -15.64 -0.76 -10.38
CA CYS A 177 -17.09 -0.88 -10.22
C CYS A 177 -17.79 -1.39 -11.50
N SER A 178 -17.35 -0.91 -12.68
CA SER A 178 -17.87 -1.39 -13.96
C SER A 178 -17.53 -2.85 -14.18
N CYS A 179 -16.25 -3.24 -14.01
CA CYS A 179 -15.82 -4.63 -14.16
C CYS A 179 -16.55 -5.57 -13.20
N ARG A 180 -16.73 -5.17 -11.94
CA ARG A 180 -17.49 -5.93 -10.95
C ARG A 180 -18.94 -6.13 -11.36
N SER A 181 -19.59 -5.08 -11.87
CA SER A 181 -20.98 -5.16 -12.36
C SER A 181 -21.09 -6.12 -13.55
N THR A 182 -20.14 -6.11 -14.47
CA THR A 182 -20.11 -7.03 -15.61
C THR A 182 -19.86 -8.48 -15.18
N CYS A 183 -18.95 -8.73 -14.23
CA CYS A 183 -18.73 -10.07 -13.70
C CYS A 183 -19.91 -10.63 -12.90
N ALA A 184 -20.72 -9.77 -12.25
CA ALA A 184 -21.90 -10.19 -11.50
C ALA A 184 -23.10 -10.58 -12.40
N GLN A 185 -23.02 -10.32 -13.71
CA GLN A 185 -24.05 -10.66 -14.70
C GLN A 185 -23.78 -11.99 -15.45
N ILE A 186 -22.64 -12.65 -15.17
CA ILE A 186 -22.23 -13.95 -15.71
C ILE A 186 -22.42 -15.01 -14.62
#